data_AF-A0A812UPX9-F1
#
_entry.id   AF-A0A812UPX9-F1
#
_cell.length_a   1.000
_cell.length_b   1.000
_cell.length_c   1.000
_cell.angle_alpha   90.00
_cell.angle_beta   90.00
_cell.angle_gamma   90.00
#
_symmetry.space_group_name_H-M   'P 1'
#
loop_
_entity.id
_entity.type
_entity.pdbx_description
1 polymer ?
#
loop_
_entity_poly.entity_id
_entity_poly.type
_entity_poly.pdbx_seq_one_letter_code
_entity_poly.pdbx_strand_id
1 'polypeptide(L)'
;MAAEIFNDLAAPVEAKDESGEWKVIYPTKSLMLPGRALTLRLREEPTVLDICEREKHGVLKASEDFGQLSLRGKQMDAEERRATEREKVRREEACQRQLEQIAKEARRIRNRLGMSWIIILETVISLLLLILLVAAVRLDGRAPQPPFEAAMAVLSIGLLGFFVGRCGTKTARSDATFGDYACCARAAFNCEGILGLAALALMTWQHGAEFWWTSLTFWPVAGCGLGWWIYNCRRGALGHLGELDHDYDRFEEEQARDHVKNRTIRFEGRVIPERGRPCVASWPGKYEGAWEALVRRTRAGEVSAAVVFLPDGTADHGCHARIPTAEGLSHDPGACWCIPLYGEPKPWGCRWWTQWLRNVEMAVESGAELEVYFFAGLAGRGKVQSFDSAAPEHLRREEIYGKLREFKESPQFKAASAQGLDGLSRERREDSSSRHSRELHRLFLAWLPKEEAEFLEASEGLGNSQKAEVAWLDRKGYQYREVDVSMWLSDADAGLEVHQPHGAADDLSTPRMPIPHEVPADIQSLDP
;
A
#
# COMPACT_ATOMS: atom_id res chain seq x y z
N MET A 1 -47.02 -32.73 -4.98
CA MET A 1 -46.29 -32.81 -3.70
C MET A 1 -45.16 -31.80 -3.74
N ALA A 2 -44.88 -31.07 -2.66
CA ALA A 2 -43.76 -30.12 -2.61
C ALA A 2 -42.52 -30.78 -1.99
N ALA A 3 -41.33 -30.51 -2.51
CA ALA A 3 -40.06 -30.91 -1.91
C ALA A 3 -39.35 -29.68 -1.36
N GLU A 4 -38.64 -29.86 -0.25
CA GLU A 4 -37.74 -28.86 0.30
C GLU A 4 -36.34 -29.13 -0.24
N ILE A 5 -35.73 -28.14 -0.88
CA ILE A 5 -34.31 -28.17 -1.25
C ILE A 5 -33.56 -27.28 -0.27
N PHE A 6 -32.63 -27.85 0.50
CA PHE A 6 -31.72 -27.15 1.39
C PHE A 6 -30.37 -26.94 0.72
N ASN A 7 -29.93 -25.69 0.61
CA ASN A 7 -28.60 -25.37 0.11
C ASN A 7 -27.57 -25.41 1.25
N ASP A 8 -26.88 -26.55 1.37
CA ASP A 8 -25.77 -26.78 2.29
C ASP A 8 -24.38 -26.49 1.67
N LEU A 9 -24.34 -26.02 0.41
CA LEU A 9 -23.12 -25.48 -0.20
C LEU A 9 -22.91 -24.03 0.26
N ALA A 10 -21.66 -23.58 0.24
CA ALA A 10 -21.33 -22.19 0.53
C ALA A 10 -21.55 -21.26 -0.69
N ALA A 11 -21.85 -21.82 -1.86
CA ALA A 11 -22.16 -21.08 -3.08
C ALA A 11 -23.69 -20.95 -3.28
N PRO A 12 -24.19 -19.84 -3.84
CA PRO A 12 -25.58 -19.77 -4.29
C PRO A 12 -25.87 -20.82 -5.37
N VAL A 13 -27.04 -21.45 -5.27
CA VAL A 13 -27.56 -22.36 -6.29
C VAL A 13 -28.89 -21.83 -6.83
N GLU A 14 -29.27 -22.30 -8.00
CA GLU A 14 -30.58 -22.01 -8.58
C GLU A 14 -31.36 -23.30 -8.75
N ALA A 15 -32.64 -23.26 -8.40
CA ALA A 15 -33.54 -24.39 -8.52
C ALA A 15 -34.79 -24.00 -9.33
N LYS A 16 -35.30 -24.95 -10.11
CA LYS A 16 -36.62 -24.84 -10.73
C LYS A 16 -37.35 -26.18 -10.74
N ASP A 17 -38.67 -26.10 -10.81
CA ASP A 17 -39.53 -27.23 -11.16
C ASP A 17 -39.66 -27.40 -12.69
N GLU A 18 -40.45 -28.36 -13.14
CA GLU A 18 -40.68 -28.69 -14.56
C GLU A 18 -41.25 -27.51 -15.39
N SER A 19 -41.95 -26.58 -14.75
CA SER A 19 -42.68 -25.48 -15.40
C SER A 19 -42.18 -24.09 -15.03
N GLY A 20 -41.27 -24.01 -14.06
CA GLY A 20 -41.00 -22.81 -13.30
C GLY A 20 -39.78 -22.00 -13.76
N GLU A 21 -39.77 -20.75 -13.31
CA GLU A 21 -38.61 -19.88 -13.36
C GLU A 21 -37.53 -20.32 -12.36
N TRP A 22 -36.27 -20.03 -12.68
CA TRP A 22 -35.15 -20.27 -11.78
C TRP A 22 -35.27 -19.40 -10.52
N LYS A 23 -35.21 -20.04 -9.35
CA LYS A 23 -35.22 -19.39 -8.04
C LYS A 23 -33.89 -19.61 -7.35
N VAL A 24 -33.34 -18.55 -6.78
CA VAL A 24 -32.07 -18.58 -6.06
C VAL A 24 -32.26 -19.16 -4.67
N ILE A 25 -31.37 -20.07 -4.28
CA ILE A 25 -31.26 -20.58 -2.91
C ILE A 25 -29.88 -20.20 -2.41
N TYR A 26 -29.81 -19.24 -1.49
CA TYR A 26 -28.55 -18.85 -0.86
C TYR A 26 -28.09 -19.90 0.16
N PRO A 27 -26.80 -19.90 0.54
CA PRO A 27 -26.27 -20.83 1.54
C PRO A 27 -27.11 -20.83 2.82
N THR A 28 -27.30 -22.01 3.42
CA THR A 28 -28.08 -22.25 4.65
C THR A 28 -29.58 -21.97 4.55
N LYS A 29 -30.11 -21.77 3.33
CA LYS A 29 -31.54 -21.57 3.10
C LYS A 29 -32.17 -22.78 2.43
N SER A 30 -33.48 -22.87 2.62
CA SER A 30 -34.34 -23.86 1.98
C SER A 30 -35.32 -23.20 1.02
N LEU A 31 -35.71 -23.93 -0.02
CA LEU A 31 -36.78 -23.55 -0.94
C LEU A 31 -37.76 -24.71 -1.14
N MET A 32 -39.05 -24.43 -1.01
CA MET A 32 -40.12 -25.37 -1.31
C MET A 32 -40.52 -25.26 -2.79
N LEU A 33 -40.36 -26.33 -3.55
CA LEU A 33 -40.78 -26.41 -4.96
C LEU A 33 -41.80 -27.54 -5.17
N PRO A 34 -42.91 -27.30 -5.91
CA PRO A 34 -43.81 -28.36 -6.33
C PRO A 34 -43.19 -29.13 -7.50
N GLY A 35 -43.36 -30.45 -7.58
CA GLY A 35 -42.92 -31.21 -8.75
C GLY A 35 -42.46 -32.62 -8.42
N ARG A 36 -42.30 -33.45 -9.47
CA ARG A 36 -41.69 -34.78 -9.38
C ARG A 36 -40.22 -34.72 -9.75
N ALA A 37 -39.85 -33.94 -10.78
CA ALA A 37 -38.46 -33.65 -11.11
C ALA A 37 -38.08 -32.23 -10.69
N LEU A 38 -36.91 -32.09 -10.07
CA LEU A 38 -36.34 -30.80 -9.67
C LEU A 38 -34.99 -30.64 -10.36
N THR A 39 -34.80 -29.51 -11.04
CA THR A 39 -33.50 -29.18 -11.66
C THR A 39 -32.78 -28.19 -10.76
N LEU A 40 -31.52 -28.49 -10.45
CA LEU A 40 -30.62 -27.61 -9.70
C LEU A 40 -29.41 -27.26 -10.56
N ARG A 41 -28.91 -26.02 -10.49
CA ARG A 41 -27.64 -25.63 -11.11
C ARG A 41 -26.81 -24.72 -10.21
N LEU A 42 -25.50 -24.73 -10.41
CA LEU A 42 -24.61 -23.77 -9.75
C LEU A 42 -24.81 -22.39 -10.38
N ARG A 43 -25.00 -21.36 -9.56
CA ARG A 43 -25.25 -20.02 -10.08
C ARG A 43 -24.02 -19.38 -10.73
N GLU A 44 -22.83 -19.69 -10.23
CA GLU A 44 -21.57 -19.19 -10.80
C GLU A 44 -21.14 -19.95 -12.06
N GLU A 45 -21.62 -21.18 -12.25
CA GLU A 45 -21.30 -22.04 -13.39
C GLU A 45 -22.59 -22.72 -13.91
N PRO A 46 -23.47 -21.99 -14.63
CA PRO A 46 -24.81 -22.47 -15.00
C PRO A 46 -24.84 -23.72 -15.88
N THR A 47 -23.70 -24.06 -16.49
CA THR A 47 -23.48 -25.29 -17.27
C THR A 47 -23.43 -26.54 -16.38
N VAL A 48 -23.14 -26.38 -15.08
CA VAL A 48 -23.15 -27.45 -14.08
C VAL A 48 -24.55 -27.54 -13.47
N LEU A 49 -25.36 -28.45 -14.01
CA LEU A 49 -26.72 -28.72 -13.56
C LEU A 49 -26.94 -30.20 -13.33
N ASP A 50 -27.90 -30.53 -12.48
CA ASP A 50 -28.34 -31.90 -12.24
C ASP A 50 -29.86 -31.96 -12.02
N ILE A 51 -30.45 -33.13 -12.25
CA ILE A 51 -31.89 -33.37 -12.13
C ILE A 51 -32.10 -34.49 -11.10
N CYS A 52 -32.90 -34.20 -10.08
CA CYS A 52 -33.30 -35.18 -9.08
C CYS A 52 -34.76 -35.58 -9.32
N GLU A 53 -34.99 -36.84 -9.73
CA GLU A 53 -36.33 -37.43 -9.80
C GLU A 53 -36.74 -37.96 -8.43
N ARG A 54 -37.93 -37.57 -7.99
CA ARG A 54 -38.35 -37.83 -6.62
C ARG A 54 -39.16 -39.12 -6.50
N GLU A 55 -38.61 -40.09 -5.77
CA GLU A 55 -39.36 -41.24 -5.23
C GLU A 55 -39.65 -41.12 -3.72
N LYS A 56 -38.90 -40.30 -2.97
CA LYS A 56 -38.96 -40.26 -1.49
C LYS A 56 -39.40 -38.89 -0.94
N HIS A 57 -40.20 -38.92 0.13
CA HIS A 57 -40.50 -37.76 0.96
C HIS A 57 -39.26 -37.37 1.80
N GLY A 58 -38.92 -36.08 1.87
CA GLY A 58 -37.74 -35.60 2.58
C GLY A 58 -37.23 -34.23 2.09
N VAL A 59 -36.26 -33.69 2.85
CA VAL A 59 -35.44 -32.53 2.49
C VAL A 59 -34.29 -33.01 1.62
N LEU A 60 -34.14 -32.44 0.43
CA LEU A 60 -33.03 -32.70 -0.48
C LEU A 60 -31.91 -31.71 -0.18
N LYS A 61 -30.68 -32.19 -0.01
CA LYS A 61 -29.49 -31.36 0.18
C LYS A 61 -28.74 -31.18 -1.13
N ALA A 62 -28.40 -29.94 -1.46
CA ALA A 62 -27.66 -29.58 -2.67
C ALA A 62 -26.31 -30.33 -2.79
N SER A 63 -25.67 -30.64 -1.66
CA SER A 63 -24.35 -31.28 -1.64
C SER A 63 -24.37 -32.82 -1.59
N GLU A 64 -25.54 -33.45 -1.47
CA GLU A 64 -25.68 -34.91 -1.36
C GLU A 64 -26.56 -35.50 -2.48
N ASP A 65 -27.67 -34.84 -2.83
CA ASP A 65 -28.73 -35.44 -3.66
C ASP A 65 -28.64 -35.11 -5.16
N PHE A 66 -27.65 -34.31 -5.58
CA PHE A 66 -27.50 -33.80 -6.95
C PHE A 66 -26.13 -34.17 -7.55
N GLY A 67 -25.80 -35.45 -7.52
CA GLY A 67 -24.74 -36.09 -8.32
C GLY A 67 -23.53 -35.21 -8.69
N GLN A 68 -23.46 -34.82 -9.97
CA GLN A 68 -22.34 -34.06 -10.51
C GLN A 68 -22.27 -32.64 -9.93
N LEU A 69 -23.42 -32.00 -9.74
CA LEU A 69 -23.52 -30.66 -9.15
C LEU A 69 -22.99 -30.65 -7.71
N SER A 70 -23.37 -31.65 -6.92
CA SER A 70 -22.91 -31.81 -5.53
C SER A 70 -21.38 -31.91 -5.46
N LEU A 71 -20.77 -32.74 -6.32
CA LEU A 71 -19.32 -32.89 -6.39
C LEU A 71 -18.64 -31.58 -6.79
N ARG A 72 -19.12 -30.94 -7.86
CA ARG A 72 -18.53 -29.70 -8.38
C ARG A 72 -18.70 -28.53 -7.42
N GLY A 73 -19.86 -28.40 -6.77
CA GLY A 73 -20.13 -27.38 -5.75
C GLY A 73 -19.17 -27.49 -4.56
N LYS A 74 -18.93 -28.72 -4.07
CA LYS A 74 -17.93 -28.97 -3.00
C LYS A 74 -16.51 -28.63 -3.44
N GLN A 75 -16.15 -28.94 -4.69
CA GLN A 75 -14.85 -28.57 -5.25
C GLN A 75 -14.68 -27.05 -5.32
N MET A 76 -15.68 -26.32 -5.84
CA MET A 76 -15.66 -24.85 -5.90
C MET A 76 -15.58 -24.21 -4.51
N ASP A 77 -16.25 -24.79 -3.51
CA ASP A 77 -16.12 -24.36 -2.11
C ASP A 77 -14.72 -24.58 -1.54
N ALA A 78 -14.08 -25.70 -1.88
CA ALA A 78 -12.70 -25.95 -1.49
C ALA A 78 -11.71 -25.01 -2.22
N GLU A 79 -11.90 -24.80 -3.53
CA GLU A 79 -11.08 -23.89 -4.34
C GLU A 79 -11.18 -22.44 -3.88
N GLU A 80 -12.40 -21.95 -3.59
CA GLU A 80 -12.60 -20.61 -3.06
C GLU A 80 -11.87 -20.43 -1.72
N ARG A 81 -12.08 -21.35 -0.76
CA ARG A 81 -11.41 -21.27 0.55
C ARG A 81 -9.89 -21.27 0.44
N ARG A 82 -9.33 -22.09 -0.45
CA ARG A 82 -7.89 -22.09 -0.69
C ARG A 82 -7.42 -20.77 -1.29
N ALA A 83 -8.17 -20.21 -2.24
CA ALA A 83 -7.81 -18.94 -2.87
C ALA A 83 -7.91 -17.75 -1.89
N THR A 84 -8.93 -17.71 -1.02
CA THR A 84 -9.06 -16.65 0.00
C THR A 84 -7.99 -16.78 1.07
N GLU A 85 -7.68 -17.99 1.54
CA GLU A 85 -6.61 -18.20 2.52
C GLU A 85 -5.24 -17.82 1.95
N ARG A 86 -4.93 -18.19 0.70
CA ARG A 86 -3.67 -17.77 0.04
C ARG A 86 -3.55 -16.25 -0.07
N GLU A 87 -4.61 -15.58 -0.51
CA GLU A 87 -4.61 -14.12 -0.62
C GLU A 87 -4.48 -13.44 0.76
N LYS A 88 -5.12 -14.01 1.79
CA LYS A 88 -4.98 -13.54 3.16
C LYS A 88 -3.54 -13.65 3.66
N VAL A 89 -2.92 -14.81 3.53
CA VAL A 89 -1.50 -15.02 3.89
C VAL A 89 -0.59 -14.04 3.12
N ARG A 90 -0.81 -13.89 1.81
CA ARG A 90 -0.04 -12.96 0.97
C ARG A 90 -0.15 -11.51 1.47
N ARG A 91 -1.34 -11.05 1.85
CA ARG A 91 -1.56 -9.70 2.39
C ARG A 91 -0.94 -9.51 3.77
N GLU A 92 -1.02 -10.52 4.63
CA GLU A 92 -0.35 -10.50 5.93
C GLU A 92 1.16 -10.38 5.76
N GLU A 93 1.76 -11.15 4.85
CA GLU A 93 3.18 -11.04 4.52
C GLU A 93 3.53 -9.69 3.88
N ALA A 94 2.72 -9.17 2.97
CA ALA A 94 2.93 -7.86 2.35
C ALA A 94 2.88 -6.74 3.39
N CYS A 95 1.91 -6.78 4.30
CA CYS A 95 1.79 -5.89 5.44
C CYS A 95 3.03 -5.98 6.34
N GLN A 96 3.47 -7.19 6.68
CA GLN A 96 4.67 -7.42 7.50
C GLN A 96 5.93 -6.85 6.84
N ARG A 97 6.13 -7.09 5.54
CA ARG A 97 7.24 -6.50 4.77
C ARG A 97 7.20 -4.98 4.75
N GLN A 98 6.01 -4.38 4.63
CA GLN A 98 5.85 -2.93 4.71
C GLN A 98 6.22 -2.40 6.10
N LEU A 99 5.72 -3.02 7.18
CA LEU A 99 6.06 -2.66 8.56
C LEU A 99 7.57 -2.76 8.82
N GLU A 100 8.22 -3.81 8.34
CA GLU A 100 9.68 -3.96 8.46
C GLU A 100 10.46 -2.88 7.71
N GLN A 101 9.99 -2.47 6.53
CA GLN A 101 10.57 -1.37 5.77
C GLN A 101 10.36 -0.03 6.50
N ILE A 102 9.18 0.21 7.07
CA ILE A 102 8.87 1.40 7.87
C ILE A 102 9.80 1.45 9.07
N ALA A 103 9.90 0.37 9.84
CA ALA A 103 10.80 0.30 11.00
C ALA A 103 12.28 0.50 10.61
N LYS A 104 12.70 -0.01 9.44
CA LYS A 104 14.06 0.18 8.94
C LYS A 104 14.34 1.63 8.52
N GLU A 105 13.39 2.28 7.86
CA GLU A 105 13.52 3.70 7.46
C GLU A 105 13.41 4.63 8.67
N ALA A 106 12.53 4.36 9.64
CA ALA A 106 12.47 5.09 10.91
C ALA A 106 13.83 5.05 11.63
N ARG A 107 14.46 3.87 11.75
CA ARG A 107 15.83 3.73 12.27
C ARG A 107 16.86 4.51 11.47
N ARG A 108 16.72 4.62 10.13
CA ARG A 108 17.63 5.41 9.29
C ARG A 108 17.45 6.90 9.51
N ILE A 109 16.22 7.39 9.62
CA ILE A 109 15.91 8.80 9.92
C ILE A 109 16.51 9.17 11.27
N ARG A 110 16.27 8.34 12.30
CA ARG A 110 16.86 8.47 13.64
C ARG A 110 18.39 8.57 13.61
N ASN A 111 19.05 7.68 12.84
CA ASN A 111 20.50 7.71 12.68
C ASN A 111 21.00 8.92 11.89
N ARG A 112 20.25 9.40 10.88
CA ARG A 112 20.62 10.53 10.02
C ARG A 112 20.50 11.87 10.71
N LEU A 113 19.54 12.01 11.63
CA LEU A 113 19.38 13.21 12.44
C LEU A 113 20.59 13.50 13.33
N GLY A 114 21.60 12.61 13.38
CA GLY A 114 22.94 12.96 13.85
C GLY A 114 22.96 13.53 15.27
N MET A 115 21.91 13.24 16.03
CA MET A 115 21.69 13.82 17.35
C MET A 115 22.80 13.39 18.31
N SER A 116 23.38 12.20 18.12
CA SER A 116 24.59 11.78 18.83
C SER A 116 25.78 12.70 18.58
N TRP A 117 25.97 13.25 17.38
CA TRP A 117 27.08 14.17 17.10
C TRP A 117 26.89 15.55 17.73
N ILE A 118 25.65 16.05 17.75
CA ILE A 118 25.34 17.34 18.40
C ILE A 118 25.53 17.22 19.92
N ILE A 119 25.05 16.13 20.52
CA ILE A 119 25.23 15.86 21.96
C ILE A 119 26.71 15.69 22.32
N ILE A 120 27.48 14.95 21.51
CA ILE A 120 28.93 14.81 21.71
C ILE A 120 29.62 16.17 21.59
N LEU A 121 29.27 16.98 20.59
CA LEU A 121 29.87 18.30 20.39
C LEU A 121 29.56 19.24 21.57
N GLU A 122 28.30 19.30 22.02
CA GLU A 122 27.89 20.13 23.16
C GLU A 122 28.60 19.68 24.45
N THR A 123 28.65 18.36 24.72
CA THR A 123 29.35 17.80 25.88
C THR A 123 30.85 18.14 25.84
N VAL A 124 31.48 18.05 24.67
CA VAL A 124 32.90 18.39 24.49
C VAL A 124 33.14 19.89 24.72
N ILE A 125 32.27 20.76 24.21
CA ILE A 125 32.36 22.21 24.42
C ILE A 125 32.25 22.55 25.91
N SER A 126 31.25 21.99 26.62
CA SER A 126 31.09 22.23 28.06
C SER A 126 32.29 21.74 28.87
N LEU A 127 32.86 20.58 28.52
CA LEU A 127 34.06 20.06 29.16
C LEU A 127 35.28 20.97 28.93
N LEU A 128 35.46 21.48 27.70
CA LEU A 128 36.54 22.40 27.37
C LEU A 128 36.44 23.72 28.13
N LEU A 129 35.23 24.29 28.24
CA LEU A 129 35.00 25.51 29.01
C LEU A 129 35.31 25.30 30.50
N LEU A 130 34.95 24.15 31.07
CA LEU A 130 35.29 23.80 32.45
C LEU A 130 36.81 23.69 32.64
N ILE A 131 37.52 23.03 31.73
CA ILE A 131 38.99 22.90 31.78
C ILE A 131 39.66 24.28 31.69
N LEU A 132 39.20 25.15 30.78
CA LEU A 132 39.73 26.50 30.63
C LEU A 132 39.52 27.35 31.89
N LEU A 133 38.36 27.23 32.53
CA LEU A 133 38.08 27.90 33.79
C LEU A 133 39.02 27.43 34.91
N VAL A 134 39.22 26.12 35.05
CA VAL A 134 40.14 25.55 36.05
C VAL A 134 41.58 25.98 35.78
N ALA A 135 42.00 26.02 34.51
CA ALA A 135 43.33 26.46 34.12
C ALA A 135 43.54 27.96 34.42
N ALA A 136 42.56 28.82 34.14
CA ALA A 136 42.61 30.24 34.44
C ALA A 136 42.78 30.51 35.94
N VAL A 137 42.03 29.78 36.79
CA VAL A 137 42.15 29.88 38.26
C VAL A 137 43.53 29.42 38.75
N ARG A 138 44.15 28.42 38.11
CA ARG A 138 45.48 27.91 38.48
C ARG A 138 46.63 28.81 38.02
N LEU A 139 46.48 29.51 36.90
CA LEU A 139 47.52 30.35 36.32
C LEU A 139 47.63 31.72 37.00
N ASP A 140 46.58 32.20 37.65
CA ASP A 140 46.59 33.48 38.39
C ASP A 140 47.17 33.34 39.81
N GLY A 141 48.36 32.75 39.92
CA GLY A 141 49.05 32.47 41.18
C GLY A 141 49.55 33.69 41.95
N ARG A 142 49.03 34.90 41.70
CA ARG A 142 49.51 36.16 42.29
C ARG A 142 48.43 37.21 42.52
N ALA A 143 47.37 36.92 43.29
CA ALA A 143 46.64 37.97 44.02
C ALA A 143 45.79 37.41 45.18
N PRO A 144 45.91 37.93 46.41
CA PRO A 144 44.94 37.76 47.47
C PRO A 144 43.85 38.84 47.33
N GLN A 145 42.90 38.63 46.42
CA GLN A 145 41.65 39.39 46.33
C GLN A 145 40.49 38.38 46.29
N PRO A 146 39.32 38.73 46.83
CA PRO A 146 38.46 37.75 47.46
C PRO A 146 37.87 36.78 46.42
N PRO A 147 37.78 35.48 46.73
CA PRO A 147 37.15 34.44 45.90
C PRO A 147 35.66 34.66 45.61
N PHE A 148 35.11 35.80 46.02
CA PHE A 148 33.75 36.22 45.79
C PHE A 148 33.44 36.49 44.32
N GLU A 149 34.35 37.11 43.55
CA GLU A 149 34.07 37.41 42.13
C GLU A 149 34.09 36.15 41.26
N ALA A 150 35.03 35.24 41.50
CA ALA A 150 35.08 33.94 40.82
C ALA A 150 33.85 33.07 41.19
N ALA A 151 33.45 33.08 42.46
CA ALA A 151 32.24 32.40 42.92
C ALA A 151 30.97 32.99 42.27
N MET A 152 30.85 34.31 42.21
CA MET A 152 29.73 35.00 41.58
C MET A 152 29.70 34.78 40.08
N ALA A 153 30.85 34.67 39.40
CA ALA A 153 30.91 34.31 37.99
C ALA A 153 30.41 32.88 37.75
N VAL A 154 30.83 31.90 38.55
CA VAL A 154 30.36 30.50 38.46
C VAL A 154 28.87 30.41 38.76
N LEU A 155 28.38 31.10 39.79
CA LEU A 155 26.96 31.14 40.15
C LEU A 155 26.11 31.82 39.07
N SER A 156 26.63 32.89 38.46
CA SER A 156 25.95 33.63 37.39
C SER A 156 25.88 32.81 36.09
N ILE A 157 26.93 32.06 35.76
CA ILE A 157 26.94 31.14 34.61
C ILE A 157 25.93 29.99 34.85
N GLY A 158 25.91 29.41 36.06
CA GLY A 158 24.93 28.37 36.40
C GLY A 158 23.47 28.87 36.40
N LEU A 159 23.22 30.09 36.90
CA LEU A 159 21.90 30.73 36.85
C LEU A 159 21.49 31.12 35.43
N LEU A 160 22.42 31.60 34.60
CA LEU A 160 22.17 31.91 33.19
C LEU A 160 21.81 30.63 32.42
N GLY A 161 22.55 29.54 32.63
CA GLY A 161 22.22 28.22 32.09
C GLY A 161 20.79 27.79 32.48
N PHE A 162 20.46 27.90 33.77
CA PHE A 162 19.11 27.61 34.27
C PHE A 162 18.00 28.46 33.60
N PHE A 163 18.21 29.77 33.43
CA PHE A 163 17.23 30.66 32.80
C PHE A 163 17.10 30.42 31.28
N VAL A 164 18.21 30.17 30.58
CA VAL A 164 18.21 29.81 29.16
C VAL A 164 17.47 28.49 28.94
N GLY A 165 17.68 27.48 29.80
CA GLY A 165 16.92 26.23 29.78
C GLY A 165 15.41 26.40 30.04
N ARG A 166 15.03 27.36 30.89
CA ARG A 166 13.61 27.71 31.17
C ARG A 166 12.94 28.53 30.07
N CYS A 167 13.67 29.40 29.38
CA CYS A 167 13.13 30.20 28.28
C CYS A 167 12.99 29.38 26.99
N GLY A 168 13.95 28.49 26.67
CA GLY A 168 13.86 27.60 25.52
C GLY A 168 12.71 26.58 25.59
N THR A 169 12.31 26.16 26.79
CA THR A 169 11.21 25.20 26.98
C THR A 169 9.81 25.77 26.78
N LYS A 170 9.64 27.10 26.79
CA LYS A 170 8.32 27.74 26.51
C LYS A 170 8.08 28.02 25.03
N THR A 171 9.12 28.29 24.26
CA THR A 171 9.04 28.49 22.81
C THR A 171 9.04 27.17 22.02
N ALA A 172 9.60 26.09 22.58
CA ALA A 172 9.58 24.75 21.96
C ALA A 172 8.21 24.03 21.97
N ARG A 173 7.14 24.70 22.42
CA ARG A 173 5.80 24.11 22.49
C ARG A 173 5.05 24.14 21.14
N SER A 174 5.57 24.86 20.13
CA SER A 174 4.96 24.93 18.80
C SER A 174 5.70 24.15 17.72
N ASP A 175 6.99 23.85 17.90
CA ASP A 175 7.80 23.17 16.89
C ASP A 175 8.25 21.80 17.40
N ALA A 176 7.68 20.74 16.81
CA ALA A 176 7.91 19.33 17.13
C ALA A 176 9.34 18.82 16.84
N THR A 177 10.33 19.71 16.80
CA THR A 177 11.73 19.40 16.50
C THR A 177 12.63 19.39 17.74
N PHE A 178 12.15 19.82 18.91
CA PHE A 178 13.01 20.11 20.08
C PHE A 178 12.91 19.16 21.31
N GLY A 179 12.23 18.03 21.22
CA GLY A 179 11.88 17.19 22.37
C GLY A 179 13.06 16.44 22.99
N ASP A 180 13.88 15.79 22.18
CA ASP A 180 15.11 15.13 22.63
C ASP A 180 16.17 16.14 23.10
N TYR A 181 16.19 17.32 22.48
CA TYR A 181 17.01 18.45 22.92
C TYR A 181 16.63 18.92 24.32
N ALA A 182 15.35 18.90 24.67
CA ALA A 182 14.91 19.25 26.02
C ALA A 182 15.40 18.22 27.06
N CYS A 183 15.53 16.94 26.70
CA CYS A 183 16.05 15.91 27.61
C CYS A 183 17.58 16.02 27.76
N CYS A 184 18.31 16.20 26.66
CA CYS A 184 19.77 16.37 26.68
C CYS A 184 20.20 17.69 27.31
N ALA A 185 19.52 18.80 27.00
CA ALA A 185 19.74 20.08 27.66
C ALA A 185 19.42 19.98 29.15
N ARG A 186 18.34 19.30 29.56
CA ARG A 186 18.09 19.02 30.98
C ARG A 186 19.23 18.21 31.60
N ALA A 187 19.73 17.16 30.93
CA ALA A 187 20.85 16.37 31.44
C ALA A 187 22.14 17.20 31.57
N ALA A 188 22.45 18.04 30.58
CA ALA A 188 23.57 18.97 30.59
C ALA A 188 23.44 19.99 31.74
N PHE A 189 22.28 20.64 31.87
CA PHE A 189 21.98 21.53 33.00
C PHE A 189 22.05 20.78 34.34
N ASN A 190 21.72 19.49 34.37
CA ASN A 190 21.81 18.70 35.57
C ASN A 190 23.27 18.41 35.97
N CYS A 191 24.13 18.10 35.00
CA CYS A 191 25.56 17.95 35.21
C CYS A 191 26.20 19.27 35.66
N GLU A 192 25.84 20.39 35.03
CA GLU A 192 26.30 21.73 35.42
C GLU A 192 25.85 22.09 36.83
N GLY A 193 24.62 21.77 37.22
CA GLY A 193 24.13 21.97 38.58
C GLY A 193 24.92 21.18 39.64
N ILE A 194 25.26 19.92 39.36
CA ILE A 194 26.08 19.09 40.25
C ILE A 194 27.50 19.64 40.35
N LEU A 195 28.10 20.07 39.23
CA LEU A 195 29.42 20.70 39.22
C LEU A 195 29.42 22.02 40.01
N GLY A 196 28.37 22.82 39.88
CA GLY A 196 28.16 24.03 40.67
C GLY A 196 28.08 23.74 42.18
N LEU A 197 27.37 22.68 42.58
CA LEU A 197 27.31 22.24 43.99
C LEU A 197 28.65 21.72 44.50
N ALA A 198 29.39 20.96 43.69
CA ALA A 198 30.72 20.48 44.05
C ALA A 198 31.70 21.65 44.23
N ALA A 199 31.65 22.65 43.35
CA ALA A 199 32.43 23.88 43.47
C ALA A 199 32.06 24.67 44.73
N LEU A 200 30.76 24.82 45.03
CA LEU A 200 30.28 25.47 46.25
C LEU A 200 30.75 24.74 47.52
N ALA A 201 30.70 23.40 47.52
CA ALA A 201 31.16 22.58 48.63
C ALA A 201 32.68 22.67 48.83
N LEU A 202 33.46 22.66 47.74
CA LEU A 202 34.91 22.82 47.78
C LEU A 202 35.30 24.20 48.33
N MET A 203 34.63 25.26 47.88
CA MET A 203 34.82 26.60 48.42
C MET A 203 34.42 26.68 49.90
N THR A 204 33.29 26.08 50.27
CA THR A 204 32.84 26.03 51.67
C THR A 204 33.89 25.36 52.56
N TRP A 205 34.49 24.27 52.07
CA TRP A 205 35.56 23.57 52.79
C TRP A 205 36.82 24.43 52.91
N GLN A 206 37.22 25.11 51.85
CA GLN A 206 38.37 26.01 51.84
C GLN A 206 38.18 27.24 52.75
N HIS A 207 36.96 27.79 52.85
CA HIS A 207 36.64 28.97 53.66
C HIS A 207 36.13 28.66 55.08
N GLY A 208 35.76 27.42 55.36
CA GLY A 208 35.16 27.01 56.63
C GLY A 208 36.06 27.18 57.85
N ALA A 209 37.37 27.34 57.66
CA ALA A 209 38.32 27.62 58.72
C ALA A 209 38.23 29.06 59.27
N GLU A 210 37.79 30.04 58.47
CA GLU A 210 37.80 31.46 58.86
C GLU A 210 36.41 32.11 58.87
N PHE A 211 35.45 31.63 58.07
CA PHE A 211 34.14 32.30 57.88
C PHE A 211 32.95 31.32 57.90
N TRP A 212 32.89 30.45 58.90
CA TRP A 212 31.85 29.40 59.05
C TRP A 212 30.39 29.88 58.97
N TRP A 213 30.11 31.14 59.33
CA TRP A 213 28.76 31.72 59.32
C TRP A 213 28.22 31.99 57.91
N THR A 214 29.10 32.15 56.91
CA THR A 214 28.70 32.29 55.50
C THR A 214 28.08 30.99 54.97
N SER A 215 28.61 29.83 55.38
CA SER A 215 28.04 28.52 55.06
C SER A 215 26.60 28.37 55.58
N LEU A 216 26.31 28.88 56.78
CA LEU A 216 24.97 28.84 57.39
C LEU A 216 23.93 29.68 56.64
N THR A 217 24.35 30.72 55.92
CA THR A 217 23.45 31.57 55.13
C THR A 217 23.25 31.04 53.71
N PHE A 218 24.29 30.48 53.07
CA PHE A 218 24.21 30.00 51.69
C PHE A 218 23.65 28.58 51.53
N TRP A 219 23.92 27.67 52.47
CA TRP A 219 23.51 26.26 52.34
C TRP A 219 21.99 26.03 52.41
N PRO A 220 21.18 26.75 53.20
CA PRO A 220 19.73 26.63 53.15
C PRO A 220 19.15 27.04 51.79
N VAL A 221 19.70 28.08 51.16
CA VAL A 221 19.28 28.55 49.82
C VAL A 221 19.68 27.53 48.76
N ALA A 222 20.91 27.02 48.83
CA ALA A 222 21.40 25.97 47.92
C ALA A 222 20.62 24.66 48.09
N GLY A 223 20.32 24.25 49.34
CA GLY A 223 19.57 23.05 49.68
C GLY A 223 18.11 23.12 49.24
N CYS A 224 17.43 24.25 49.47
CA CYS A 224 16.07 24.48 48.96
C CYS A 224 16.03 24.54 47.43
N GLY A 225 17.03 25.19 46.80
CA GLY A 225 17.20 25.20 45.35
C GLY A 225 17.39 23.79 44.77
N LEU A 226 18.24 22.98 45.40
CA LEU A 226 18.51 21.59 45.02
C LEU A 226 17.28 20.69 45.23
N GLY A 227 16.59 20.80 46.36
CA GLY A 227 15.37 20.03 46.64
C GLY A 227 14.25 20.35 45.64
N TRP A 228 14.04 21.63 45.35
CA TRP A 228 13.09 22.09 44.33
C TRP A 228 13.50 21.61 42.94
N TRP A 229 14.79 21.66 42.60
CA TRP A 229 15.32 21.18 41.33
C TRP A 229 15.18 19.66 41.18
N ILE A 230 15.50 18.85 42.19
CA ILE A 230 15.28 17.39 42.20
C ILE A 230 13.80 17.08 42.03
N TYR A 231 12.92 17.81 42.71
CA TYR A 231 11.47 17.65 42.58
C TYR A 231 10.99 17.94 41.16
N ASN A 232 11.44 19.03 40.54
CA ASN A 232 11.10 19.37 39.16
C ASN A 232 11.72 18.39 38.15
N CYS A 233 12.93 17.91 38.39
CA CYS A 233 13.56 16.87 37.58
C CYS A 233 12.76 15.57 37.64
N ARG A 234 12.35 15.11 38.83
CA ARG A 234 11.53 13.90 38.98
C ARG A 234 10.15 14.05 38.34
N ARG A 235 9.48 15.20 38.55
CA ARG A 235 8.15 15.45 38.01
C ARG A 235 8.15 15.64 36.49
N GLY A 236 9.19 16.27 35.94
CA GLY A 236 9.37 16.47 34.50
C GLY A 236 9.94 15.26 33.75
N ALA A 237 10.76 14.43 34.41
CA ALA A 237 11.37 13.25 33.80
C ALA A 237 10.44 12.04 33.75
N LEU A 238 9.63 11.78 34.78
CA LEU A 238 8.83 10.55 34.83
C LEU A 238 7.49 10.64 34.07
N GLY A 239 6.86 11.81 34.01
CA GLY A 239 5.58 11.98 33.32
C GLY A 239 5.70 12.43 31.87
N HIS A 240 6.62 13.36 31.59
CA HIS A 240 6.64 14.05 30.30
C HIS A 240 7.56 13.39 29.26
N LEU A 241 8.59 12.65 29.69
CA LEU A 241 9.49 11.97 28.76
C LEU A 241 8.79 10.81 28.05
N GLY A 242 7.92 10.06 28.73
CA GLY A 242 7.18 8.96 28.09
C GLY A 242 6.18 9.44 27.03
N GLU A 243 5.50 10.57 27.27
CA GLU A 243 4.57 11.14 26.28
C GLU A 243 5.30 11.78 25.09
N LEU A 244 6.40 12.51 25.34
CA LEU A 244 7.22 13.09 24.27
C LEU A 244 7.85 12.00 23.40
N ASP A 245 8.49 10.99 24.01
CA ASP A 245 9.13 9.88 23.29
C ASP A 245 8.11 9.14 22.39
N HIS A 246 6.89 8.91 22.89
CA HIS A 246 5.81 8.32 22.10
C HIS A 246 5.39 9.22 20.92
N ASP A 247 5.28 10.54 21.10
CA ASP A 247 4.91 11.44 20.00
C ASP A 247 6.02 11.58 18.95
N TYR A 248 7.30 11.53 19.36
CA TYR A 248 8.44 11.47 18.44
C TYR A 248 8.48 10.17 17.66
N ASP A 249 8.35 9.02 18.34
CA ASP A 249 8.30 7.71 17.67
C ASP A 249 7.14 7.67 16.67
N ARG A 250 5.97 8.22 17.01
CA ARG A 250 4.81 8.30 16.10
C ARG A 250 5.10 9.16 14.88
N PHE A 251 5.74 10.32 15.06
CA PHE A 251 6.11 11.22 13.96
C PHE A 251 7.19 10.61 13.05
N GLU A 252 8.21 9.97 13.62
CA GLU A 252 9.22 9.23 12.86
C GLU A 252 8.58 8.07 12.07
N GLU A 253 7.67 7.33 12.70
CA GLU A 253 6.93 6.25 12.06
C GLU A 253 6.05 6.78 10.93
N GLU A 254 5.37 7.93 11.11
CA GLU A 254 4.53 8.55 10.08
C GLU A 254 5.37 9.03 8.88
N GLN A 255 6.50 9.71 9.11
CA GLN A 255 7.41 10.07 8.01
C GLN A 255 8.00 8.85 7.31
N ALA A 256 8.38 7.82 8.07
CA ALA A 256 8.89 6.58 7.50
C ALA A 256 7.79 5.85 6.70
N ARG A 257 6.54 5.87 7.18
CA ARG A 257 5.37 5.33 6.49
C ARG A 257 5.12 6.05 5.18
N ASP A 258 5.13 7.37 5.17
CA ASP A 258 4.96 8.16 3.95
C ASP A 258 6.10 7.92 2.96
N HIS A 259 7.33 7.84 3.45
CA HIS A 259 8.50 7.55 2.61
C HIS A 259 8.45 6.14 2.01
N VAL A 260 8.08 5.13 2.82
CA VAL A 260 7.94 3.74 2.37
C VAL A 260 6.77 3.64 1.39
N LYS A 261 5.60 4.20 1.69
CA LYS A 261 4.43 4.23 0.79
C LYS A 261 4.80 4.84 -0.56
N ASN A 262 5.52 5.96 -0.56
CA ASN A 262 6.01 6.62 -1.76
C ASN A 262 7.07 5.81 -2.54
N ARG A 263 7.74 4.84 -1.93
CA ARG A 263 8.73 3.97 -2.59
C ARG A 263 8.19 2.61 -2.97
N THR A 264 7.26 2.05 -2.21
CA THR A 264 6.74 0.70 -2.41
C THR A 264 5.63 0.71 -3.45
N ILE A 265 4.67 1.63 -3.32
CA ILE A 265 3.47 1.65 -4.14
C ILE A 265 3.68 2.44 -5.43
N ARG A 266 4.43 3.56 -5.38
CA ARG A 266 4.78 4.32 -6.60
C ARG A 266 5.60 3.44 -7.53
N PHE A 267 5.16 3.38 -8.79
CA PHE A 267 5.86 2.69 -9.85
C PHE A 267 5.79 3.51 -11.13
N GLU A 268 6.95 3.96 -11.62
CA GLU A 268 7.03 4.82 -12.80
C GLU A 268 7.24 4.04 -14.10
N GLY A 269 7.22 2.71 -14.03
CA GLY A 269 7.73 1.83 -15.08
C GLY A 269 9.26 1.77 -15.08
N ARG A 270 9.78 0.73 -15.72
CA ARG A 270 11.20 0.58 -16.06
C ARG A 270 11.29 -0.23 -17.34
N VAL A 271 11.52 0.47 -18.44
CA VAL A 271 11.74 -0.14 -19.74
C VAL A 271 13.18 -0.60 -19.83
N ILE A 272 13.38 -1.86 -20.19
CA ILE A 272 14.69 -2.43 -20.51
C ILE A 272 14.84 -2.37 -22.04
N PRO A 273 15.76 -1.54 -22.58
CA PRO A 273 15.85 -1.27 -24.02
C PRO A 273 16.57 -2.42 -24.74
N GLU A 274 15.86 -3.54 -24.91
CA GLU A 274 16.36 -4.75 -25.54
C GLU A 274 15.36 -5.22 -26.61
N ARG A 275 15.84 -5.36 -27.85
CA ARG A 275 15.01 -5.74 -29.00
C ARG A 275 14.42 -7.14 -28.81
N GLY A 276 13.13 -7.30 -29.10
CA GLY A 276 12.42 -8.57 -28.97
C GLY A 276 12.08 -8.95 -27.52
N ARG A 277 12.49 -8.16 -26.53
CA ARG A 277 12.16 -8.44 -25.13
C ARG A 277 10.69 -8.08 -24.86
N PRO A 278 9.92 -8.96 -24.19
CA PRO A 278 8.58 -8.61 -23.74
C PRO A 278 8.57 -7.41 -22.78
N CYS A 279 7.69 -6.44 -23.03
CA CYS A 279 7.48 -5.26 -22.21
C CYS A 279 6.00 -5.11 -21.85
N VAL A 280 5.70 -5.15 -20.55
CA VAL A 280 4.33 -5.00 -20.07
C VAL A 280 3.85 -3.56 -20.29
N ALA A 281 2.99 -3.36 -21.27
CA ALA A 281 2.47 -2.06 -21.68
C ALA A 281 1.19 -1.68 -20.94
N SER A 282 0.33 -2.65 -20.59
CA SER A 282 -0.90 -2.42 -19.83
C SER A 282 -1.15 -3.54 -18.83
N TRP A 283 -1.66 -3.20 -17.64
CA TRP A 283 -1.84 -4.14 -16.54
C TRP A 283 -3.16 -3.98 -15.76
N PRO A 284 -3.85 -5.08 -15.42
CA PRO A 284 -5.09 -5.03 -14.67
C PRO A 284 -4.86 -4.81 -13.18
N GLY A 285 -5.10 -3.58 -12.72
CA GLY A 285 -4.92 -3.18 -11.32
C GLY A 285 -5.77 -3.93 -10.28
N LYS A 286 -6.75 -4.77 -10.69
CA LYS A 286 -7.56 -5.56 -9.74
C LYS A 286 -6.79 -6.75 -9.12
N TYR A 287 -5.67 -7.14 -9.72
CA TYR A 287 -4.83 -8.27 -9.27
C TYR A 287 -3.62 -7.76 -8.47
N GLU A 288 -3.86 -7.35 -7.23
CA GLU A 288 -2.86 -6.72 -6.35
C GLU A 288 -1.62 -7.60 -6.17
N GLY A 289 -1.78 -8.89 -5.85
CA GLY A 289 -0.67 -9.81 -5.68
C GLY A 289 0.18 -10.00 -6.95
N ALA A 290 -0.46 -10.08 -8.11
CA ALA A 290 0.24 -10.21 -9.39
C ALA A 290 0.95 -8.90 -9.78
N TRP A 291 0.35 -7.74 -9.45
CA TRP A 291 0.99 -6.43 -9.61
C TRP A 291 2.25 -6.30 -8.75
N GLU A 292 2.22 -6.71 -7.48
CA GLU A 292 3.41 -6.72 -6.62
C GLU A 292 4.54 -7.58 -7.21
N ALA A 293 4.19 -8.76 -7.75
CA ALA A 293 5.15 -9.64 -8.42
C ALA A 293 5.78 -8.96 -9.66
N LEU A 294 4.97 -8.31 -10.50
CA LEU A 294 5.44 -7.54 -11.66
C LEU A 294 6.42 -6.44 -11.23
N VAL A 295 6.05 -5.61 -10.26
CA VAL A 295 6.88 -4.50 -9.76
C VAL A 295 8.20 -5.02 -9.20
N ARG A 296 8.17 -6.09 -8.40
CA ARG A 296 9.38 -6.72 -7.83
C ARG A 296 10.33 -7.20 -8.93
N ARG A 297 9.84 -7.99 -9.89
CA ARG A 297 10.64 -8.53 -11.01
C ARG A 297 11.18 -7.42 -11.90
N THR A 298 10.41 -6.36 -12.10
CA THR A 298 10.86 -5.19 -12.88
C THR A 298 11.98 -4.41 -12.16
N ARG A 299 11.89 -4.25 -10.84
CA ARG A 299 12.97 -3.65 -10.03
C ARG A 299 14.23 -4.51 -10.02
N ALA A 300 14.09 -5.83 -10.09
CA ALA A 300 15.20 -6.76 -10.27
C ALA A 300 15.80 -6.75 -11.69
N GLY A 301 15.13 -6.13 -12.67
CA GLY A 301 15.57 -6.11 -14.07
C GLY A 301 15.24 -7.39 -14.84
N GLU A 302 14.37 -8.23 -14.30
CA GLU A 302 13.92 -9.48 -14.93
C GLU A 302 12.82 -9.23 -15.96
N VAL A 303 11.94 -8.26 -15.69
CA VAL A 303 10.80 -7.92 -16.55
C VAL A 303 10.89 -6.45 -16.97
N SER A 304 10.62 -6.18 -18.25
CA SER A 304 10.47 -4.81 -18.75
C SER A 304 9.01 -4.38 -18.58
N ALA A 305 8.75 -3.19 -18.06
CA ALA A 305 7.39 -2.72 -17.85
C ALA A 305 7.26 -1.22 -18.11
N ALA A 306 6.32 -0.83 -18.96
CA ALA A 306 5.98 0.55 -19.27
C ALA A 306 4.85 1.10 -18.38
N VAL A 307 4.08 0.22 -17.74
CA VAL A 307 2.97 0.58 -16.84
C VAL A 307 3.39 1.49 -15.69
N VAL A 308 2.49 2.41 -15.32
CA VAL A 308 2.73 3.45 -14.31
C VAL A 308 1.62 3.43 -13.26
N PHE A 309 2.00 3.54 -11.99
CA PHE A 309 1.09 3.71 -10.87
C PHE A 309 1.57 4.81 -9.93
N LEU A 310 0.79 5.89 -9.83
CA LEU A 310 1.06 7.05 -8.99
C LEU A 310 -0.04 7.16 -7.92
N PRO A 311 0.12 6.49 -6.76
CA PRO A 311 -0.91 6.46 -5.72
C PRO A 311 -1.07 7.82 -5.02
N ASP A 312 -2.14 7.92 -4.23
CA ASP A 312 -2.37 9.05 -3.33
C ASP A 312 -1.22 9.26 -2.32
N GLY A 313 -0.87 10.52 -2.09
CA GLY A 313 0.29 10.96 -1.30
C GLY A 313 1.60 11.12 -2.07
N THR A 314 1.64 10.75 -3.36
CA THR A 314 2.80 11.04 -4.21
C THR A 314 2.78 12.48 -4.71
N ALA A 315 3.96 13.04 -4.99
CA ALA A 315 4.09 14.42 -5.51
C ALA A 315 3.35 14.67 -6.83
N ASP A 316 3.09 13.61 -7.61
CA ASP A 316 2.38 13.67 -8.89
C ASP A 316 0.87 13.38 -8.77
N HIS A 317 0.38 13.03 -7.58
CA HIS A 317 -1.06 12.84 -7.36
C HIS A 317 -1.79 14.17 -7.55
N GLY A 318 -2.90 14.14 -8.30
CA GLY A 318 -3.67 15.34 -8.65
C GLY A 318 -2.99 16.24 -9.68
N CYS A 319 -1.80 15.87 -10.18
CA CYS A 319 -1.15 16.63 -11.24
C CYS A 319 -1.76 16.30 -12.62
N HIS A 320 -2.12 17.35 -13.35
CA HIS A 320 -2.67 17.24 -14.70
C HIS A 320 -1.58 17.59 -15.73
N ALA A 321 -1.42 16.73 -16.74
CA ALA A 321 -0.47 16.97 -17.82
C ALA A 321 -1.21 17.48 -19.06
N ARG A 322 -0.70 18.58 -19.64
CA ARG A 322 -1.21 19.18 -20.88
C ARG A 322 -0.97 18.23 -22.05
N ILE A 323 -1.97 18.08 -22.92
CA ILE A 323 -1.85 17.29 -24.14
C ILE A 323 -0.92 18.04 -25.13
N PRO A 324 0.13 17.41 -25.67
CA PRO A 324 0.96 18.01 -26.72
C PRO A 324 0.15 18.27 -27.99
N THR A 325 0.34 19.43 -28.63
CA THR A 325 -0.35 19.79 -29.89
C THR A 325 -0.09 18.79 -31.01
N ALA A 326 1.08 18.13 -31.01
CA ALA A 326 1.45 17.12 -31.99
C ALA A 326 0.53 15.87 -31.99
N GLU A 327 -0.24 15.64 -30.91
CA GLU A 327 -1.13 14.47 -30.84
C GLU A 327 -2.41 14.64 -31.68
N GLY A 328 -2.69 15.85 -32.17
CA GLY A 328 -3.80 16.09 -33.10
C GLY A 328 -5.18 15.74 -32.52
N LEU A 329 -5.33 15.79 -31.20
CA LEU A 329 -6.62 15.56 -30.55
C LEU A 329 -7.48 16.82 -30.66
N SER A 330 -8.76 16.66 -31.01
CA SER A 330 -9.71 17.75 -31.29
C SER A 330 -10.19 18.53 -30.06
N HIS A 331 -9.55 18.35 -28.91
CA HIS A 331 -9.89 19.02 -27.66
C HIS A 331 -9.22 20.39 -27.56
N ASP A 332 -9.79 21.26 -26.72
CA ASP A 332 -9.29 22.62 -26.51
C ASP A 332 -7.78 22.64 -26.27
N PRO A 333 -7.01 23.47 -27.01
CA PRO A 333 -5.57 23.58 -26.84
C PRO A 333 -5.19 23.97 -25.40
N GLY A 334 -4.74 23.02 -24.58
CA GLY A 334 -4.54 23.25 -23.15
C GLY A 334 -5.24 22.25 -22.24
N ALA A 335 -6.19 21.47 -22.77
CA ALA A 335 -6.80 20.38 -22.03
C ALA A 335 -5.76 19.38 -21.54
N CYS A 336 -6.06 18.76 -20.40
CA CYS A 336 -5.26 17.67 -19.85
C CYS A 336 -5.75 16.31 -20.35
N TRP A 337 -4.91 15.29 -20.22
CA TRP A 337 -5.24 13.93 -20.64
C TRP A 337 -6.50 13.34 -19.98
N CYS A 338 -6.97 13.84 -18.83
CA CYS A 338 -8.22 13.35 -18.24
C CYS A 338 -9.42 13.45 -19.18
N ILE A 339 -9.47 14.47 -20.06
CA ILE A 339 -10.61 14.69 -20.96
C ILE A 339 -10.76 13.55 -21.99
N PRO A 340 -9.75 13.20 -22.80
CA PRO A 340 -9.87 12.06 -23.73
C PRO A 340 -9.92 10.69 -23.03
N LEU A 341 -9.35 10.56 -21.83
CA LEU A 341 -9.32 9.27 -21.10
C LEU A 341 -10.64 8.99 -20.36
N TYR A 342 -11.23 10.02 -19.75
CA TYR A 342 -12.31 9.88 -18.79
C TYR A 342 -13.49 10.85 -19.02
N GLY A 343 -13.41 11.73 -20.01
CA GLY A 343 -14.43 12.76 -20.27
C GLY A 343 -14.39 13.96 -19.34
N GLU A 344 -13.74 13.87 -18.19
CA GLU A 344 -13.68 14.94 -17.18
C GLU A 344 -12.36 14.91 -16.39
N PRO A 345 -11.90 16.05 -15.82
CA PRO A 345 -10.75 16.08 -14.91
C PRO A 345 -10.99 15.20 -13.67
N LYS A 346 -10.06 14.29 -13.40
CA LYS A 346 -10.14 13.41 -12.22
C LYS A 346 -9.24 13.92 -11.09
N PRO A 347 -9.65 13.78 -9.82
CA PRO A 347 -8.92 14.34 -8.67
C PRO A 347 -7.52 13.72 -8.48
N TRP A 348 -7.29 12.50 -8.96
CA TRP A 348 -5.98 11.85 -8.95
C TRP A 348 -5.03 12.33 -10.06
N GLY A 349 -5.50 13.17 -10.99
CA GLY A 349 -4.71 13.70 -12.09
C GLY A 349 -4.47 12.73 -13.24
N CYS A 350 -3.74 13.18 -14.26
CA CYS A 350 -3.38 12.39 -15.45
C CYS A 350 -1.88 12.42 -15.77
N ARG A 351 -1.05 12.87 -14.82
CA ARG A 351 0.42 12.89 -15.00
C ARG A 351 0.99 11.52 -15.33
N TRP A 352 0.42 10.45 -14.76
CA TRP A 352 0.80 9.06 -15.02
C TRP A 352 0.75 8.71 -16.51
N TRP A 353 -0.21 9.27 -17.27
CA TRP A 353 -0.38 9.00 -18.69
C TRP A 353 0.81 9.49 -19.52
N THR A 354 1.32 10.70 -19.23
CA THR A 354 2.50 11.23 -19.93
C THR A 354 3.75 10.40 -19.65
N GLN A 355 3.91 9.89 -18.43
CA GLN A 355 5.01 9.00 -18.09
C GLN A 355 4.84 7.63 -18.79
N TRP A 356 3.62 7.09 -18.82
CA TRP A 356 3.29 5.86 -19.51
C TRP A 356 3.58 5.97 -21.01
N LEU A 357 3.13 7.03 -21.67
CA LEU A 357 3.44 7.32 -23.08
C LEU A 357 4.94 7.28 -23.34
N ARG A 358 5.71 8.02 -22.54
CA ARG A 358 7.18 8.05 -22.66
C ARG A 358 7.79 6.65 -22.54
N ASN A 359 7.29 5.81 -21.64
CA ASN A 359 7.78 4.45 -21.48
C ASN A 359 7.39 3.57 -22.69
N VAL A 360 6.17 3.68 -23.20
CA VAL A 360 5.74 2.96 -24.39
C VAL A 360 6.57 3.35 -25.61
N GLU A 361 6.78 4.65 -25.84
CA GLU A 361 7.62 5.13 -26.94
C GLU A 361 9.05 4.59 -26.83
N MET A 362 9.65 4.61 -25.62
CA MET A 362 10.97 4.02 -25.39
C MET A 362 11.01 2.52 -25.68
N ALA A 363 9.96 1.77 -25.31
CA ALA A 363 9.86 0.34 -25.58
C ALA A 363 9.79 0.09 -27.09
N VAL A 364 8.93 0.82 -27.81
CA VAL A 364 8.79 0.74 -29.27
C VAL A 364 10.08 1.11 -30.00
N GLU A 365 10.74 2.21 -29.63
CA GLU A 365 12.02 2.64 -30.20
C GLU A 365 13.13 1.60 -30.01
N SER A 366 13.13 0.90 -28.87
CA SER A 366 14.07 -0.19 -28.60
C SER A 366 13.74 -1.51 -29.33
N GLY A 367 12.57 -1.57 -30.00
CA GLY A 367 12.07 -2.76 -30.66
C GLY A 367 11.62 -3.86 -29.69
N ALA A 368 11.16 -3.50 -28.49
CA ALA A 368 10.57 -4.43 -27.52
C ALA A 368 9.19 -4.93 -28.00
N GLU A 369 8.78 -6.10 -27.54
CA GLU A 369 7.46 -6.66 -27.82
C GLU A 369 6.47 -6.23 -26.74
N LEU A 370 5.47 -5.41 -27.09
CA LEU A 370 4.50 -4.92 -26.11
C LEU A 370 3.53 -6.04 -25.69
N GLU A 371 3.26 -6.18 -24.41
CA GLU A 371 2.26 -7.08 -23.85
C GLU A 371 1.14 -6.31 -23.14
N VAL A 372 -0.12 -6.66 -23.42
CA VAL A 372 -1.32 -6.13 -22.77
C VAL A 372 -2.00 -7.25 -21.99
N TYR A 373 -2.08 -7.09 -20.68
CA TYR A 373 -2.69 -8.08 -19.81
C TYR A 373 -4.18 -7.80 -19.58
N PHE A 374 -5.00 -8.82 -19.81
CA PHE A 374 -6.45 -8.83 -19.62
C PHE A 374 -6.82 -9.57 -18.34
N PHE A 375 -8.05 -9.38 -17.89
CA PHE A 375 -8.62 -10.16 -16.79
C PHE A 375 -8.65 -11.66 -17.14
N ALA A 376 -8.60 -12.49 -16.10
CA ALA A 376 -8.54 -13.94 -16.25
C ALA A 376 -9.75 -14.48 -17.05
N GLY A 377 -9.46 -15.24 -18.10
CA GLY A 377 -10.44 -15.80 -19.04
C GLY A 377 -11.04 -14.78 -20.03
N LEU A 378 -10.52 -13.55 -20.09
CA LEU A 378 -11.10 -12.44 -20.84
C LEU A 378 -10.11 -11.76 -21.80
N ALA A 379 -9.04 -12.45 -22.20
CA ALA A 379 -8.14 -11.97 -23.25
C ALA A 379 -8.91 -11.56 -24.52
N GLY A 380 -8.60 -10.37 -25.05
CA GLY A 380 -9.24 -9.79 -26.23
C GLY A 380 -10.61 -9.15 -26.00
N ARG A 381 -11.18 -9.23 -24.79
CA ARG A 381 -12.48 -8.64 -24.44
C ARG A 381 -12.33 -7.29 -23.73
N GLY A 382 -13.40 -6.49 -23.77
CA GLY A 382 -13.46 -5.25 -23.00
C GLY A 382 -12.68 -4.08 -23.60
N LYS A 383 -12.28 -4.13 -24.87
CA LYS A 383 -11.73 -2.95 -25.56
C LYS A 383 -12.85 -1.92 -25.82
N VAL A 384 -12.47 -0.65 -25.88
CA VAL A 384 -13.33 0.42 -26.39
C VAL A 384 -13.22 0.47 -27.91
N GLN A 385 -14.18 1.08 -28.60
CA GLN A 385 -14.19 1.10 -30.07
C GLN A 385 -12.98 1.86 -30.66
N SER A 386 -12.58 2.95 -30.03
CA SER A 386 -11.44 3.77 -30.44
C SER A 386 -10.96 4.63 -29.27
N PHE A 387 -9.81 5.29 -29.42
CA PHE A 387 -9.35 6.23 -28.40
C PHE A 387 -10.33 7.40 -28.19
N ASP A 388 -10.99 7.85 -29.27
CA ASP A 388 -11.97 8.95 -29.22
C ASP A 388 -13.27 8.52 -28.50
N SER A 389 -13.59 7.23 -28.47
CA SER A 389 -14.74 6.69 -27.72
C SER A 389 -14.43 6.35 -26.26
N ALA A 390 -13.15 6.37 -25.84
CA ALA A 390 -12.75 5.98 -24.49
C ALA A 390 -13.43 6.82 -23.40
N ALA A 391 -13.42 8.15 -23.55
CA ALA A 391 -14.06 9.10 -22.66
C ALA A 391 -15.59 8.93 -22.55
N PRO A 392 -16.38 9.01 -23.64
CA PRO A 392 -17.84 8.86 -23.54
C PRO A 392 -18.24 7.47 -23.05
N GLU A 393 -17.52 6.42 -23.43
CA GLU A 393 -17.79 5.08 -22.88
C GLU A 393 -17.45 4.99 -21.39
N HIS A 394 -16.41 5.67 -20.90
CA HIS A 394 -16.12 5.75 -19.47
C HIS A 394 -17.23 6.47 -18.71
N LEU A 395 -17.68 7.64 -19.19
CA LEU A 395 -18.79 8.36 -18.57
C LEU A 395 -20.07 7.51 -18.54
N ARG A 396 -20.37 6.78 -19.62
CA ARG A 396 -21.50 5.84 -19.66
C ARG A 396 -21.36 4.73 -18.60
N ARG A 397 -20.16 4.16 -18.42
CA ARG A 397 -19.91 3.16 -17.36
C ARG A 397 -20.12 3.76 -15.97
N GLU A 398 -19.58 4.95 -15.70
CA GLU A 398 -19.75 5.63 -14.41
C GLU A 398 -21.21 5.97 -14.12
N GLU A 399 -21.96 6.43 -15.13
CA GLU A 399 -23.41 6.68 -15.03
C GLU A 399 -24.16 5.40 -14.64
N ILE A 400 -23.91 4.30 -15.35
CA ILE A 400 -24.53 3.01 -15.06
C ILE A 400 -24.15 2.56 -13.64
N TYR A 401 -22.86 2.57 -13.26
CA TYR A 401 -22.43 2.20 -11.91
C TYR A 401 -22.98 3.14 -10.82
N GLY A 402 -23.28 4.40 -11.15
CA GLY A 402 -23.99 5.32 -10.25
C GLY A 402 -25.35 4.79 -9.82
N LYS A 403 -26.04 4.04 -10.69
CA LYS A 403 -27.32 3.38 -10.41
C LYS A 403 -27.21 2.23 -9.41
N LEU A 404 -25.99 1.78 -9.05
CA LEU A 404 -25.80 0.76 -8.02
C LEU A 404 -26.38 1.20 -6.65
N ARG A 405 -26.42 2.50 -6.38
CA ARG A 405 -27.06 3.04 -5.17
C ARG A 405 -28.57 2.82 -5.20
N GLU A 406 -29.22 3.19 -6.29
CA GLU A 406 -30.66 2.98 -6.51
C GLU A 406 -31.02 1.48 -6.47
N PHE A 407 -30.19 0.65 -7.10
CA PHE A 407 -30.35 -0.80 -7.05
C PHE A 407 -30.35 -1.33 -5.61
N LYS A 408 -29.44 -0.86 -4.74
CA LYS A 408 -29.40 -1.26 -3.32
C LYS A 408 -30.64 -0.85 -2.53
N GLU A 409 -31.38 0.15 -3.00
CA GLU A 409 -32.64 0.59 -2.40
C GLU A 409 -33.86 -0.15 -2.96
N SER A 410 -33.69 -0.85 -4.08
CA SER A 410 -34.75 -1.56 -4.80
C SER A 410 -35.36 -2.72 -3.99
N PRO A 411 -36.63 -3.08 -4.26
CA PRO A 411 -37.26 -4.28 -3.68
C PRO A 411 -36.49 -5.57 -4.02
N GLN A 412 -35.91 -5.67 -5.21
CA GLN A 412 -35.16 -6.82 -5.68
C GLN A 412 -33.93 -7.07 -4.82
N PHE A 413 -33.14 -6.03 -4.54
CA PHE A 413 -31.97 -6.14 -3.66
C PHE A 413 -32.37 -6.48 -2.23
N LYS A 414 -33.40 -5.82 -1.68
CA LYS A 414 -33.91 -6.12 -0.33
C LYS A 414 -34.41 -7.55 -0.20
N ALA A 415 -35.07 -8.07 -1.23
CA ALA A 415 -35.49 -9.47 -1.28
C ALA A 415 -34.28 -10.42 -1.30
N ALA A 416 -33.27 -10.16 -2.13
CA ALA A 416 -32.03 -10.95 -2.17
C ALA A 416 -31.26 -10.91 -0.83
N SER A 417 -31.16 -9.74 -0.21
CA SER A 417 -30.59 -9.55 1.14
C SER A 417 -31.34 -10.39 2.18
N ALA A 418 -32.68 -10.29 2.24
CA ALA A 418 -33.52 -11.09 3.14
C ALA A 418 -33.38 -12.61 2.88
N GLN A 419 -33.15 -13.00 1.62
CA GLN A 419 -32.90 -14.39 1.23
C GLN A 419 -31.49 -14.87 1.55
N GLY A 420 -30.55 -14.02 1.97
CA GLY A 420 -29.22 -14.45 2.43
C GLY A 420 -28.03 -13.99 1.59
N LEU A 421 -28.21 -13.01 0.70
CA LEU A 421 -27.09 -12.37 -0.01
C LEU A 421 -26.01 -11.86 0.96
N ASP A 422 -26.41 -11.25 2.07
CA ASP A 422 -25.49 -10.73 3.09
C ASP A 422 -24.72 -11.83 3.84
N GLY A 423 -25.17 -13.08 3.78
CA GLY A 423 -24.49 -14.24 4.35
C GLY A 423 -23.35 -14.78 3.49
N LEU A 424 -23.17 -14.27 2.26
CA LEU A 424 -22.06 -14.68 1.41
C LEU A 424 -20.72 -14.14 1.90
N SER A 425 -19.66 -14.92 1.72
CA SER A 425 -18.30 -14.50 2.09
C SER A 425 -17.93 -13.19 1.40
N ARG A 426 -17.38 -12.27 2.21
CA ARG A 426 -16.83 -10.98 1.78
C ARG A 426 -15.31 -11.02 1.67
N GLU A 427 -14.68 -12.15 1.98
CA GLU A 427 -13.25 -12.36 1.81
C GLU A 427 -12.89 -12.21 0.33
N ARG A 428 -11.83 -11.45 0.08
CA ARG A 428 -11.37 -11.17 -1.29
C ARG A 428 -10.44 -12.28 -1.76
N ARG A 429 -10.58 -12.66 -3.02
CA ARG A 429 -9.60 -13.48 -3.75
C ARG A 429 -8.52 -12.59 -4.35
N GLU A 430 -7.61 -13.23 -5.08
CA GLU A 430 -6.51 -12.60 -5.82
C GLU A 430 -6.97 -11.57 -6.85
N ASP A 431 -8.19 -11.74 -7.36
CA ASP A 431 -8.83 -10.87 -8.34
C ASP A 431 -9.63 -9.72 -7.67
N SER A 432 -9.43 -9.52 -6.36
CA SER A 432 -10.13 -8.59 -5.49
C SER A 432 -11.65 -8.82 -5.34
N SER A 433 -12.23 -9.81 -6.02
CA SER A 433 -13.65 -10.15 -5.88
C SER A 433 -13.90 -11.05 -4.66
N SER A 434 -15.11 -11.01 -4.15
CA SER A 434 -15.64 -11.97 -3.17
C SER A 434 -16.91 -12.61 -3.72
N ARG A 435 -17.37 -13.72 -3.13
CA ARG A 435 -18.67 -14.32 -3.50
C ARG A 435 -19.81 -13.30 -3.41
N HIS A 436 -19.80 -12.51 -2.34
CA HIS A 436 -20.77 -11.42 -2.17
C HIS A 436 -20.69 -10.40 -3.31
N SER A 437 -19.48 -9.93 -3.68
CA SER A 437 -19.38 -8.89 -4.73
C SER A 437 -19.72 -9.41 -6.13
N ARG A 438 -19.37 -10.67 -6.44
CA ARG A 438 -19.75 -11.32 -7.71
C ARG A 438 -21.27 -11.48 -7.80
N GLU A 439 -21.91 -11.92 -6.72
CA GLU A 439 -23.36 -12.09 -6.70
C GLU A 439 -24.10 -10.75 -6.73
N LEU A 440 -23.60 -9.74 -6.00
CA LEU A 440 -24.12 -8.37 -6.09
C LEU A 440 -24.06 -7.84 -7.53
N HIS A 441 -22.94 -8.06 -8.22
CA HIS A 441 -22.76 -7.65 -9.62
C HIS A 441 -23.74 -8.37 -10.56
N ARG A 442 -23.94 -9.69 -10.41
CA ARG A 442 -24.95 -10.43 -11.20
C ARG A 442 -26.36 -9.90 -11.00
N LEU A 443 -26.76 -9.66 -9.75
CA LEU A 443 -28.09 -9.11 -9.46
C LEU A 443 -28.24 -7.70 -10.01
N PHE A 444 -27.17 -6.90 -9.96
CA PHE A 444 -27.15 -5.56 -10.53
C PHE A 444 -27.32 -5.61 -12.05
N LEU A 445 -26.56 -6.44 -12.77
CA LEU A 445 -26.72 -6.64 -14.22
C LEU A 445 -28.13 -7.11 -14.59
N ALA A 446 -28.70 -8.03 -13.81
CA ALA A 446 -30.07 -8.52 -14.04
C ALA A 446 -31.16 -7.46 -13.76
N TRP A 447 -30.86 -6.45 -12.93
CA TRP A 447 -31.77 -5.35 -12.63
C TRP A 447 -31.71 -4.22 -13.67
N LEU A 448 -30.55 -4.04 -14.32
CA LEU A 448 -30.35 -3.01 -15.33
C LEU A 448 -31.22 -3.25 -16.58
N PRO A 449 -31.54 -2.19 -17.34
CA PRO A 449 -32.05 -2.32 -18.69
C PRO A 449 -31.09 -3.19 -19.53
N LYS A 450 -31.66 -4.05 -20.40
CA LYS A 450 -30.90 -5.01 -21.20
C LYS A 450 -29.72 -4.39 -21.95
N GLU A 451 -29.91 -3.21 -22.56
CA GLU A 451 -28.85 -2.51 -23.29
C GLU A 451 -27.67 -2.10 -22.39
N GLU A 452 -27.95 -1.65 -21.16
CA GLU A 452 -26.91 -1.25 -20.20
C GLU A 452 -26.17 -2.46 -19.63
N ALA A 453 -26.89 -3.56 -19.38
CA ALA A 453 -26.29 -4.82 -18.96
C ALA A 453 -25.35 -5.36 -20.04
N GLU A 454 -25.80 -5.44 -21.30
CA GLU A 454 -24.99 -5.88 -22.44
C GLU A 454 -23.76 -4.97 -22.64
N PHE A 455 -23.92 -3.65 -22.47
CA PHE A 455 -22.81 -2.70 -22.55
C PHE A 455 -21.75 -2.93 -21.45
N LEU A 456 -22.17 -3.20 -20.21
CA LEU A 456 -21.24 -3.52 -19.12
C LEU A 456 -20.54 -4.86 -19.34
N GLU A 457 -21.27 -5.91 -19.76
CA GLU A 457 -20.71 -7.23 -20.06
C GLU A 457 -19.71 -7.20 -21.23
N ALA A 458 -20.00 -6.44 -22.28
CA ALA A 458 -19.08 -6.20 -23.39
C ALA A 458 -17.85 -5.41 -22.96
N SER A 459 -17.99 -4.58 -21.92
CA SER A 459 -16.90 -3.82 -21.31
C SER A 459 -16.01 -4.65 -20.37
N GLU A 460 -16.35 -5.89 -20.03
CA GLU A 460 -15.49 -6.70 -19.15
C GLU A 460 -14.24 -7.22 -19.88
N GLY A 461 -13.09 -7.18 -19.19
CA GLY A 461 -11.81 -7.71 -19.69
C GLY A 461 -10.62 -6.77 -19.45
N LEU A 462 -10.87 -5.47 -19.37
CA LEU A 462 -9.88 -4.42 -19.10
C LEU A 462 -10.40 -3.44 -18.05
N GLY A 463 -9.49 -2.92 -17.22
CA GLY A 463 -9.78 -1.79 -16.34
C GLY A 463 -10.05 -0.50 -17.09
N ASN A 464 -10.67 0.49 -16.43
CA ASN A 464 -11.05 1.76 -17.06
C ASN A 464 -9.87 2.50 -17.71
N SER A 465 -8.73 2.64 -17.02
CA SER A 465 -7.53 3.26 -17.60
C SER A 465 -6.93 2.41 -18.72
N GLN A 466 -6.91 1.09 -18.54
CA GLN A 466 -6.35 0.16 -19.54
C GLN A 466 -7.09 0.22 -20.88
N LYS A 467 -8.40 0.40 -20.85
CA LYS A 467 -9.20 0.57 -22.08
C LYS A 467 -8.67 1.69 -22.95
N ALA A 468 -8.31 2.82 -22.34
CA ALA A 468 -7.74 3.95 -23.06
C ALA A 468 -6.29 3.70 -23.47
N GLU A 469 -5.48 3.03 -22.63
CA GLU A 469 -4.12 2.59 -22.98
C GLU A 469 -4.12 1.74 -24.26
N VAL A 470 -4.96 0.69 -24.30
CA VAL A 470 -5.06 -0.22 -25.45
C VAL A 470 -5.56 0.50 -26.69
N ALA A 471 -6.60 1.32 -26.56
CA ALA A 471 -7.11 2.10 -27.68
C ALA A 471 -6.10 3.13 -28.21
N TRP A 472 -5.20 3.61 -27.36
CA TRP A 472 -4.09 4.47 -27.78
C TRP A 472 -3.03 3.69 -28.56
N LEU A 473 -2.66 2.49 -28.11
CA LEU A 473 -1.75 1.60 -28.85
C LEU A 473 -2.33 1.30 -30.24
N ASP A 474 -3.63 0.98 -30.31
CA ASP A 474 -4.33 0.76 -31.58
C ASP A 474 -4.30 2.01 -32.48
N ARG A 475 -4.57 3.21 -31.91
CA ARG A 475 -4.52 4.49 -32.64
C ARG A 475 -3.13 4.77 -33.22
N LYS A 476 -2.06 4.43 -32.50
CA LYS A 476 -0.67 4.61 -32.95
C LYS A 476 -0.23 3.52 -33.94
N GLY A 477 -1.00 2.46 -34.11
CA GLY A 477 -0.63 1.30 -34.94
C GLY A 477 0.45 0.44 -34.31
N TYR A 478 0.63 0.50 -32.99
CA TYR A 478 1.62 -0.31 -32.27
C TYR A 478 1.08 -1.73 -32.10
N GLN A 479 1.89 -2.71 -32.51
CA GLN A 479 1.59 -4.12 -32.31
C GLN A 479 1.82 -4.50 -30.85
N TYR A 480 0.89 -5.25 -30.28
CA TYR A 480 1.02 -5.83 -28.94
C TYR A 480 0.43 -7.24 -28.90
N ARG A 481 0.95 -8.04 -27.98
CA ARG A 481 0.40 -9.36 -27.65
C ARG A 481 -0.66 -9.21 -26.56
N GLU A 482 -1.81 -9.82 -26.77
CA GLU A 482 -2.85 -9.95 -25.75
C GLU A 482 -2.54 -11.15 -24.86
N VAL A 483 -2.52 -10.91 -23.55
CA VAL A 483 -2.08 -11.90 -22.58
C VAL A 483 -3.10 -12.03 -21.46
N ASP A 484 -3.38 -13.25 -21.04
CA ASP A 484 -4.24 -13.52 -19.89
C ASP A 484 -3.44 -13.41 -18.58
N VAL A 485 -3.95 -12.66 -17.60
CA VAL A 485 -3.27 -12.49 -16.30
C VAL A 485 -3.16 -13.78 -15.49
N SER A 486 -3.95 -14.82 -15.79
CA SER A 486 -3.89 -16.10 -15.09
C SER A 486 -2.49 -16.74 -15.13
N MET A 487 -1.68 -16.45 -16.15
CA MET A 487 -0.28 -16.90 -16.20
C MET A 487 0.56 -16.40 -15.02
N TRP A 488 0.24 -15.23 -14.48
CA TRP A 488 0.92 -14.69 -13.30
C TRP A 488 0.36 -15.23 -11.98
N LEU A 489 -0.90 -15.68 -12.01
CA LEU A 489 -1.53 -16.28 -10.83
C LEU A 489 -0.96 -17.68 -10.56
N SER A 490 -0.66 -18.46 -11.60
CA SER A 490 0.00 -19.75 -11.46
C SER A 490 1.47 -19.64 -11.03
N ASP A 491 2.20 -18.63 -11.53
CA ASP A 491 3.62 -18.45 -11.21
C ASP A 491 3.84 -17.95 -9.78
N ALA A 492 2.88 -17.19 -9.24
CA ALA A 492 2.90 -16.80 -7.83
C ALA A 492 2.87 -18.00 -6.89
N ASP A 493 2.26 -19.12 -7.31
CA ASP A 493 2.22 -20.37 -6.54
C ASP A 493 3.56 -21.12 -6.61
N ALA A 494 4.33 -21.00 -7.70
CA ALA A 494 5.62 -21.68 -7.87
C ALA A 494 6.78 -20.99 -7.11
N GLY A 495 6.70 -19.66 -6.92
CA GLY A 495 7.77 -18.87 -6.30
C GLY A 495 7.79 -18.82 -4.76
N LEU A 496 6.84 -19.48 -4.09
CA LEU A 496 6.78 -19.61 -2.62
C LEU A 496 7.49 -20.88 -2.10
N GLU A 497 7.87 -21.80 -2.99
CA GLU A 497 8.97 -22.71 -2.65
C GLU A 497 10.24 -21.86 -2.61
N VAL A 498 10.67 -21.54 -1.39
CA VAL A 498 11.93 -20.86 -1.09
C VAL A 498 13.02 -21.48 -1.95
N HIS A 499 13.35 -20.80 -3.04
CA HIS A 499 14.55 -21.09 -3.79
C HIS A 499 15.69 -20.68 -2.87
N GLN A 500 16.09 -21.62 -1.99
CA GLN A 500 17.38 -21.56 -1.36
C GLN A 500 18.37 -21.40 -2.51
N PRO A 501 19.22 -20.37 -2.49
CA PRO A 501 20.24 -20.24 -3.51
C PRO A 501 21.08 -21.52 -3.41
N HIS A 502 20.86 -22.46 -4.33
CA HIS A 502 21.79 -23.55 -4.54
C HIS A 502 23.11 -22.87 -4.84
N GLY A 503 24.05 -23.12 -3.93
CA GLY A 503 25.35 -22.48 -3.95
C GLY A 503 25.96 -22.53 -5.33
N ALA A 504 26.63 -21.43 -5.68
CA ALA A 504 27.59 -21.39 -6.76
C ALA A 504 28.50 -22.62 -6.65
N ALA A 505 28.25 -23.61 -7.49
CA ALA A 505 29.19 -24.64 -7.83
C ALA A 505 29.48 -24.44 -9.32
N ASP A 506 30.72 -24.03 -9.58
CA ASP A 506 31.36 -24.10 -10.87
C ASP A 506 31.06 -25.44 -11.54
N ASP A 507 30.44 -25.43 -12.72
CA ASP A 507 30.77 -26.44 -13.71
C ASP A 507 30.62 -25.92 -15.14
N LEU A 508 31.78 -25.67 -15.75
CA LEU A 508 31.97 -25.43 -17.16
C LEU A 508 31.85 -26.76 -17.91
N SER A 509 30.69 -27.08 -18.45
CA SER A 509 30.61 -28.00 -19.59
C SER A 509 29.39 -27.73 -20.47
N THR A 510 29.67 -27.09 -21.61
CA THR A 510 28.74 -26.96 -22.73
C THR A 510 28.67 -28.26 -23.52
N PRO A 511 27.47 -28.70 -23.95
CA PRO A 511 27.33 -29.47 -25.16
C PRO A 511 26.72 -28.60 -26.26
N ARG A 512 27.47 -28.47 -27.35
CA ARG A 512 26.98 -27.98 -28.65
C ARG A 512 25.86 -28.89 -29.14
N MET A 513 24.75 -28.30 -29.59
CA MET A 513 23.80 -28.96 -30.47
C MET A 513 23.73 -28.25 -31.84
N PRO A 514 23.44 -29.00 -32.91
CA PRO A 514 23.77 -28.60 -34.27
C PRO A 514 22.68 -27.75 -34.93
N ILE A 515 23.16 -26.84 -35.78
CA ILE A 515 22.39 -26.05 -36.75
C ILE A 515 21.93 -26.99 -37.87
N PRO A 516 20.64 -26.98 -38.27
CA PRO A 516 20.25 -27.40 -39.61
C PRO A 516 20.08 -26.17 -40.51
N HIS A 517 20.95 -26.07 -41.52
CA HIS A 517 20.62 -25.41 -42.77
C HIS A 517 19.66 -26.34 -43.55
N GLU A 518 18.55 -25.79 -44.06
CA GLU A 518 18.24 -25.73 -45.49
C GLU A 518 16.78 -25.30 -45.73
N VAL A 519 16.65 -24.32 -46.62
CA VAL A 519 15.42 -23.87 -47.30
C VAL A 519 15.40 -24.58 -48.66
N PRO A 520 14.23 -24.89 -49.25
CA PRO A 520 13.91 -24.15 -50.48
C PRO A 520 12.44 -23.73 -50.63
N ALA A 521 12.32 -22.56 -51.26
CA ALA A 521 11.21 -21.94 -51.98
C ALA A 521 10.14 -22.87 -52.59
N ASP A 522 8.86 -22.48 -52.52
CA ASP A 522 8.08 -22.01 -53.68
C ASP A 522 6.59 -21.75 -53.32
N ILE A 523 5.88 -21.12 -54.27
CA ILE A 523 4.43 -20.76 -54.35
C ILE A 523 4.17 -19.29 -54.01
N GLN A 524 4.42 -18.37 -54.95
CA GLN A 524 3.52 -17.91 -56.04
C GLN A 524 2.19 -17.31 -55.57
N SER A 525 2.19 -15.97 -55.58
CA SER A 525 1.19 -15.07 -56.16
C SER A 525 -0.24 -15.56 -56.30
N LEU A 526 -1.20 -14.78 -55.78
CA LEU A 526 -2.37 -14.32 -56.51
C LEU A 526 -2.97 -13.11 -55.77
N ASP A 527 -2.76 -11.93 -56.35
CA ASP A 527 -3.67 -10.77 -56.27
C ASP A 527 -4.55 -10.82 -57.55
N PRO A 528 -5.66 -10.06 -57.64
CA PRO A 528 -6.10 -8.98 -56.75
C PRO A 528 -7.41 -9.21 -55.99
#